data_AF-A0A5A7UJ08-F1
#
_entry.id   AF-A0A5A7UJ08-F1
#
_cell.length_a   1.000
_cell.length_b   1.000
_cell.length_c   1.000
_cell.angle_alpha   90.00
_cell.angle_beta   90.00
_cell.angle_gamma   90.00
#
_symmetry.space_group_name_H-M   'P 1'
#
loop_
_entity.id
_entity.type
_entity.pdbx_description
1 polymer ?
#
loop_
_entity_poly.entity_id
_entity_poly.type
_entity_poly.pdbx_seq_one_letter_code
_entity_poly.pdbx_strand_id
1 'polypeptide(L)' 'MLNDKVGLAGADYVIGCINIREHYMAIAADLRNYKIFVFDSMLNYVENELVDEALAIHE' A
#
# COMPACT_ATOMS: atom_id res chain seq x y z
N MET A 1 21.21 -4.26 -2.22
CA MET A 1 20.55 -4.56 -3.51
C MET A 1 19.98 -5.96 -3.42
N LEU A 2 18.68 -6.07 -3.14
CA LEU A 2 17.95 -7.32 -3.31
C LEU A 2 17.89 -7.57 -4.83
N ASN A 3 18.14 -8.79 -5.28
CA ASN A 3 18.15 -9.12 -6.71
C ASN A 3 16.71 -9.01 -7.27
N ASP A 4 16.39 -7.91 -7.97
CA ASP A 4 15.07 -7.54 -8.49
C ASP A 4 14.53 -8.40 -9.64
N LYS A 5 14.92 -9.69 -9.73
CA LYS A 5 14.47 -10.59 -10.81
C LYS A 5 14.12 -12.01 -10.33
N VAL A 6 13.68 -12.18 -9.09
CA VAL A 6 12.88 -13.38 -8.75
C VAL A 6 11.46 -13.07 -9.20
N GLY A 7 11.04 -13.67 -10.32
CA GLY A 7 9.85 -13.29 -11.05
C GLY A 7 8.58 -13.27 -10.20
N LEU A 8 7.90 -12.12 -10.19
CA LEU A 8 6.49 -11.99 -9.78
C LEU A 8 5.56 -12.93 -10.59
N ALA A 9 6.03 -13.39 -11.76
CA ALA A 9 5.34 -14.37 -12.59
C ALA A 9 5.24 -15.71 -11.84
N GLY A 10 4.05 -15.98 -11.29
CA GLY A 10 3.75 -17.22 -10.56
C GLY A 10 3.59 -17.05 -9.04
N ALA A 11 3.74 -15.83 -8.51
CA ALA A 11 3.42 -15.56 -7.11
C ALA A 11 1.90 -15.54 -6.91
N ASP A 12 1.43 -16.17 -5.84
CA ASP A 12 0.00 -16.11 -5.45
C ASP A 12 -0.32 -14.86 -4.63
N TYR A 13 0.66 -14.38 -3.88
CA TYR A 13 0.58 -13.21 -3.01
C TYR A 13 1.86 -12.38 -3.11
N VAL A 14 1.70 -11.06 -3.04
CA VAL A 14 2.81 -10.12 -2.93
C VAL A 14 2.56 -9.27 -1.70
N ILE A 15 3.56 -9.15 -0.82
CA ILE A 15 3.49 -8.29 0.36
C ILE A 15 4.62 -7.28 0.27
N GLY A 16 4.28 -6.00 0.44
CA GLY A 16 5.21 -4.89 0.43
C GLY A 16 4.90 -3.91 1.57
N CYS A 17 5.87 -3.06 1.89
CA CYS A 17 5.67 -1.93 2.78
C CYS A 17 5.74 -0.65 1.95
N ILE A 18 4.81 0.27 2.18
CA ILE A 18 4.86 1.63 1.65
C ILE A 18 5.09 2.60 2.80
N ASN A 19 5.74 3.72 2.50
CA ASN A 19 5.86 4.83 3.44
C ASN A 19 5.16 6.05 2.85
N ILE A 20 4.24 6.64 3.60
CA ILE A 20 3.64 7.94 3.29
C ILE A 20 3.95 8.86 4.46
N ARG A 21 4.73 9.91 4.20
CA ARG A 21 5.05 10.97 5.18
C ARG A 21 5.47 10.42 6.55
N GLU A 22 6.44 9.51 6.54
CA GLU A 22 7.02 8.86 7.72
C GLU A 22 6.15 7.77 8.37
N HIS A 23 4.94 7.53 7.86
CA HIS A 23 4.09 6.43 8.29
C HIS A 23 4.23 5.21 7.39
N TYR A 24 4.50 4.03 7.98
CA TYR A 24 4.64 2.78 7.24
C TYR A 24 3.35 1.97 7.27
N MET A 25 2.97 1.47 6.09
CA MET A 25 1.82 0.58 5.91
C MET A 25 2.23 -0.67 5.18
N ALA A 26 1.57 -1.78 5.48
CA ALA A 26 1.75 -3.01 4.73
C ALA A 26 0.64 -3.15 3.68
N ILE A 27 1.04 -3.47 2.47
CA ILE A 27 0.13 -3.80 1.37
C ILE A 27 0.31 -5.27 1.03
N ALA A 28 -0.78 -6.01 1.00
CA ALA A 28 -0.82 -7.36 0.47
C ALA A 28 -1.70 -7.39 -0.79
N ALA A 29 -1.15 -7.88 -1.91
CA ALA A 29 -1.89 -8.17 -3.12
C ALA A 29 -2.08 -9.68 -3.23
N ASP A 30 -3.33 -10.14 -3.17
CA ASP A 30 -3.75 -11.48 -3.56
C ASP A 30 -3.94 -11.49 -5.08
N LEU A 31 -2.97 -12.07 -5.78
CA LEU A 31 -2.94 -12.11 -7.24
C LEU A 31 -3.92 -13.16 -7.81
N ARG A 32 -4.39 -14.11 -6.98
CA ARG A 32 -5.40 -15.11 -7.37
C ARG A 32 -6.79 -14.53 -7.41
N ASN A 33 -7.12 -13.71 -6.42
CA ASN A 33 -8.44 -13.12 -6.27
C ASN A 33 -8.51 -11.66 -6.77
N TYR A 34 -7.39 -11.11 -7.26
CA TYR A 34 -7.24 -9.70 -7.64
C TYR A 34 -7.68 -8.74 -6.52
N LYS A 35 -7.34 -9.09 -5.27
CA LYS A 35 -7.68 -8.29 -4.08
C LYS A 35 -6.44 -7.63 -3.50
N ILE A 36 -6.60 -6.38 -3.07
CA ILE A 36 -5.57 -5.64 -2.34
C ILE A 36 -6.06 -5.42 -0.92
N PHE A 37 -5.19 -5.67 0.04
CA PHE A 37 -5.40 -5.41 1.45
C PHE A 37 -4.37 -4.40 1.92
N VAL A 38 -4.84 -3.43 2.69
CA VAL A 38 -3.99 -2.42 3.32
C VAL A 38 -4.09 -2.62 4.82
N PHE A 39 -2.95 -2.79 5.46
CA PHE A 39 -2.83 -2.77 6.90
C PHE A 39 -2.15 -1.47 7.32
N ASP A 40 -2.91 -0.68 8.06
CA ASP A 40 -2.51 0.58 8.64
C ASP A 40 -2.42 0.41 10.17
N SER A 41 -1.27 0.72 10.76
CA SER A 41 -1.11 0.65 12.22
C SER A 41 -1.70 1.86 12.95
N MET A 42 -2.02 2.93 12.23
CA MET A 42 -2.72 4.10 12.75
C MET A 42 -4.16 4.06 12.25
N LEU A 43 -5.13 4.07 13.17
CA LEU A 43 -6.54 4.03 12.77
C LEU A 43 -6.86 5.29 11.92
N ASN A 44 -7.30 5.08 10.67
CA ASN A 44 -7.76 6.12 9.73
C ASN A 44 -6.67 7.08 9.23
N TYR A 45 -5.37 6.74 9.29
CA TYR A 45 -4.33 7.64 8.76
C TYR A 45 -4.51 7.87 7.25
N VAL A 46 -4.72 6.80 6.49
CA VAL A 46 -4.99 6.89 5.03
C VAL A 46 -6.23 7.72 4.73
N GLU A 47 -7.34 7.48 5.42
CA GLU A 47 -8.58 8.19 5.17
C GLU A 47 -8.44 9.69 5.46
N ASN A 48 -7.82 10.04 6.58
CA ASN A 48 -7.63 11.44 6.96
C ASN A 48 -6.67 12.16 6.01
N GLU A 49 -5.50 11.56 5.68
CA GLU A 49 -4.55 12.20 4.76
C GLU A 49 -5.11 12.34 3.34
N LEU A 50 -5.81 11.31 2.82
CA LEU A 50 -6.41 11.40 1.49
C LEU A 50 -7.54 12.43 1.44
N VAL A 51 -8.33 12.55 2.50
CA VAL A 51 -9.38 13.58 2.60
C VAL A 51 -8.75 14.97 2.66
N ASP A 52 -7.72 15.16 3.48
CA ASP A 52 -7.02 16.43 3.63
C ASP A 52 -6.32 16.85 2.32
N GLU A 53 -5.66 15.93 1.62
CA GLU A 53 -5.07 16.20 0.30
C GLU A 53 -6.12 16.50 -0.76
N ALA A 54 -7.22 15.75 -0.80
CA ALA A 54 -8.30 16.01 -1.76
C ALA A 54 -8.95 17.38 -1.52
N LEU A 55 -9.08 17.79 -0.26
CA LEU A 55 -9.59 19.11 0.12
C LEU A 55 -8.63 20.23 -0.30
N ALA A 56 -7.32 20.04 -0.12
CA ALA A 56 -6.30 21.02 -0.50
C ALA A 56 -6.16 21.25 -2.02
N ILE A 57 -6.64 20.34 -2.87
CA ILE A 57 -6.64 20.48 -4.33
C ILE A 57 -7.87 21.29 -4.81
N HIS A 58 -8.86 21.51 -3.95
CA HIS A 58 -10.13 22.18 -4.29
C HIS A 58 -10.22 23.66 -3.85
N GLU A 59 -9.17 24.19 -3.20
CA GLU A 59 -8.99 25.62 -2.89
C GLU A 59 -7.96 26.27 -3.83
#